data_AF-A0A1H0PCT1-F1
#
_entry.id   AF-A0A1H0PCT1-F1
#
_cell.length_a   1.000
_cell.length_b   1.000
_cell.length_c   1.000
_cell.angle_alpha   90.00
_cell.angle_beta   90.00
_cell.angle_gamma   90.00
#
_symmetry.space_group_name_H-M   'P 1'
#
loop_
_entity.id
_entity.type
_entity.pdbx_description
1 polymer ?
#
loop_
_entity_poly.entity_id
_entity_poly.type
_entity_poly.pdbx_seq_one_letter_code
_entity_poly.pdbx_strand_id
1 'polypeptide(L)'
;MKSSAPAAGVRAAAPTAVPFKFYAANGRVYASNVKDKLIDLGRLDRDGAGYAYQLDADEKIAAGGFESPEHALAAIVGAITFLFLDGQFTALADVGGERPDLIDAPQIHVTLDALGKGEPAIAADV
;
A
#
# COMPACT_ATOMS: atom_id res chain seq x y z
N MET A 1 35.26 -42.45 19.16
CA MET A 1 35.81 -41.09 18.95
C MET A 1 34.98 -40.39 17.87
N LYS A 2 34.58 -39.15 18.17
CA LYS A 2 34.13 -38.08 17.28
C LYS A 2 32.74 -38.16 16.63
N SER A 3 31.88 -37.33 17.22
CA SER A 3 30.69 -36.66 16.72
C SER A 3 30.74 -36.26 15.25
N SER A 4 29.56 -36.13 14.64
CA SER A 4 29.18 -34.94 13.87
C SER A 4 27.68 -34.98 13.56
N ALA A 5 26.91 -34.15 14.25
CA ALA A 5 25.64 -33.65 13.74
C ALA A 5 25.94 -32.49 12.77
N PRO A 6 25.17 -32.31 11.68
CA PRO A 6 25.02 -31.00 11.07
C PRO A 6 23.67 -30.41 11.47
N ALA A 7 23.79 -29.26 12.13
CA ALA A 7 23.01 -28.04 11.96
C ALA A 7 21.51 -28.19 11.69
N ALA A 8 20.74 -27.83 12.72
CA ALA A 8 19.42 -27.25 12.55
C ALA A 8 19.48 -26.20 11.43
N GLY A 9 18.90 -26.54 10.29
CA GLY A 9 18.55 -25.55 9.29
C GLY A 9 17.62 -24.56 9.98
N VAL A 10 18.10 -23.34 10.19
CA VAL A 10 17.23 -22.21 10.43
C VAL A 10 16.31 -22.19 9.23
N ARG A 11 15.09 -22.71 9.38
CA ARG A 11 14.01 -22.43 8.44
C ARG A 11 13.92 -20.92 8.45
N ALA A 12 14.40 -20.27 7.40
CA ALA A 12 14.05 -18.89 7.14
C ALA A 12 12.53 -18.87 7.17
N ALA A 13 11.96 -18.22 8.19
CA ALA A 13 10.54 -18.00 8.23
C ALA A 13 10.18 -17.35 6.90
N ALA A 14 9.17 -17.87 6.20
CA ALA A 14 8.65 -17.21 5.03
C ALA A 14 8.39 -15.75 5.40
N PRO A 15 8.81 -14.78 4.56
CA PRO A 15 8.61 -13.37 4.91
C PRO A 15 7.13 -13.15 5.22
N THR A 16 6.86 -12.54 6.37
CA THR A 16 5.49 -12.23 6.79
C THR A 16 4.93 -11.22 5.80
N ALA A 17 4.20 -11.71 4.81
CA ALA A 17 3.53 -10.91 3.83
C ALA A 17 2.25 -10.35 4.47
N VAL A 18 2.11 -9.03 4.54
CA VAL A 18 1.03 -8.34 5.23
C VAL A 18 0.08 -7.72 4.20
N PRO A 19 -1.23 -8.00 4.26
CA PRO A 19 -2.18 -7.44 3.33
C PRO A 19 -2.58 -6.01 3.71
N PHE A 20 -2.74 -5.18 2.69
CA PHE A 20 -3.22 -3.80 2.75
C PHE A 20 -4.20 -3.56 1.61
N LYS A 21 -5.05 -2.56 1.78
CA LYS A 21 -5.93 -2.06 0.72
C LYS A 21 -5.63 -0.60 0.48
N PHE A 22 -5.61 -0.19 -0.77
CA PHE A 22 -5.47 1.20 -1.18
C PHE A 22 -6.74 1.65 -1.86
N TYR A 23 -7.16 2.87 -1.60
CA TYR A 23 -8.38 3.45 -2.14
C TYR A 23 -8.11 4.81 -2.76
N ALA A 24 -8.81 5.12 -3.83
CA ALA A 24 -8.92 6.45 -4.40
C ALA A 24 -10.32 6.99 -4.16
N ALA A 25 -10.47 8.00 -3.31
CA ALA A 25 -11.77 8.61 -3.04
C ALA A 25 -11.60 10.11 -2.75
N ASN A 26 -12.55 10.93 -3.19
CA ASN A 26 -12.58 12.37 -2.88
C ASN A 26 -11.27 13.13 -3.19
N GLY A 27 -10.56 12.75 -4.26
CA GLY A 27 -9.27 13.35 -4.63
C GLY A 27 -8.09 12.97 -3.71
N ARG A 28 -8.25 11.90 -2.93
CA ARG A 28 -7.28 11.43 -1.93
C ARG A 28 -6.90 9.98 -2.17
N VAL A 29 -5.71 9.63 -1.70
CA VAL A 29 -5.26 8.24 -1.57
C VAL A 29 -5.43 7.83 -0.11
N TYR A 30 -6.15 6.76 0.13
CA TYR A 30 -6.26 6.14 1.44
C TYR A 30 -5.62 4.77 1.46
N ALA A 31 -5.14 4.34 2.63
CA ALA A 31 -4.73 2.96 2.86
C ALA A 31 -5.39 2.38 4.11
N SER A 32 -5.84 1.13 4.04
CA SER A 32 -6.28 0.35 5.19
C SER A 32 -5.40 -0.87 5.45
N ASN A 33 -5.23 -1.19 6.73
CA ASN A 33 -4.50 -2.38 7.19
C ASN A 33 -5.44 -3.45 7.75
N VAL A 34 -4.87 -4.59 8.16
CA VAL A 34 -5.59 -5.72 8.78
C VAL A 34 -6.34 -5.40 10.08
N LYS A 35 -6.14 -4.22 10.67
CA LYS A 35 -6.84 -3.75 11.87
C LYS A 35 -7.99 -2.78 11.52
N ASP A 36 -8.35 -2.69 10.23
CA ASP A 36 -9.35 -1.77 9.68
C ASP A 36 -9.09 -0.28 9.99
N LYS A 37 -7.86 0.06 10.38
CA LYS A 37 -7.41 1.45 10.46
C LYS A 37 -7.27 1.98 9.05
N LEU A 38 -7.83 3.15 8.79
CA LEU A 38 -7.77 3.85 7.51
C LEU A 38 -6.90 5.10 7.69
N ILE A 39 -5.94 5.33 6.81
CA ILE A 39 -5.09 6.54 6.85
C ILE A 39 -5.18 7.28 5.51
N ASP A 40 -5.13 8.60 5.55
CA ASP A 40 -4.96 9.45 4.37
C ASP A 40 -3.47 9.56 4.06
N LEU A 41 -3.06 9.13 2.87
CA LEU A 41 -1.66 9.13 2.43
C LEU A 41 -1.29 10.37 1.62
N GLY A 42 -2.27 11.14 1.13
CA GLY A 42 -2.05 12.32 0.31
C GLY A 42 -3.04 12.45 -0.85
N ARG A 43 -2.63 13.21 -1.86
CA ARG A 43 -3.52 13.62 -2.96
C ARG A 43 -3.51 12.64 -4.12
N LEU A 44 -4.68 12.52 -4.75
CA LEU A 44 -4.87 11.94 -6.07
C LEU A 44 -5.71 12.89 -6.90
N ASP A 45 -5.04 13.72 -7.68
CA ASP A 45 -5.67 14.74 -8.51
C ASP A 45 -5.96 14.18 -9.91
N ARG A 46 -7.07 14.65 -10.50
CA ARG A 46 -7.35 14.42 -11.91
C ARG A 46 -6.62 15.50 -12.71
N ASP A 47 -5.66 15.09 -13.54
CA ASP A 47 -4.88 15.97 -14.41
C ASP A 47 -5.28 15.74 -15.88
N GLY A 48 -6.22 16.57 -16.34
CA GLY A 48 -6.82 16.44 -17.67
C GLY A 48 -7.55 15.10 -17.85
N ALA A 49 -7.04 14.27 -18.76
CA ALA A 49 -7.58 12.94 -19.03
C ALA A 49 -7.02 11.86 -18.08
N GLY A 50 -5.97 12.16 -17.33
CA GLY A 50 -5.30 11.21 -16.46
C GLY A 50 -5.36 11.57 -14.98
N TYR A 51 -4.53 10.88 -14.20
CA TYR A 51 -4.40 11.02 -12.77
C TYR A 51 -2.95 11.29 -12.39
N ALA A 52 -2.77 12.05 -11.32
CA ALA A 52 -1.49 12.31 -10.68
C ALA A 52 -1.62 12.20 -9.17
N TYR A 53 -0.61 11.64 -8.51
CA TYR A 53 -0.58 11.52 -7.05
C TYR A 53 0.63 12.24 -6.46
N GLN A 54 0.50 12.61 -5.19
CA GLN A 54 1.59 13.06 -4.34
C GLN A 54 1.31 12.61 -2.90
N LEU A 55 2.25 11.89 -2.29
CA LEU A 55 2.12 11.47 -0.90
C LEU A 55 2.59 12.56 0.07
N ASP A 56 1.87 12.72 1.17
CA ASP A 56 2.11 13.79 2.15
C ASP A 56 3.39 13.56 2.97
N ALA A 57 3.77 12.29 3.17
CA ALA A 57 4.93 11.93 3.98
C ALA A 57 6.27 12.18 3.28
N ASP A 58 6.29 12.14 1.95
CA ASP A 58 7.45 12.47 1.13
C ASP A 58 6.98 13.01 -0.21
N GLU A 59 7.10 14.34 -0.40
CA GLU A 59 6.68 15.03 -1.63
C GLU A 59 7.44 14.54 -2.88
N LYS A 60 8.55 13.83 -2.72
CA LYS A 60 9.27 13.19 -3.84
C LYS A 60 8.57 11.94 -4.34
N ILE A 61 7.66 11.36 -3.55
CA ILE A 61 6.81 10.25 -3.97
C ILE A 61 5.58 10.85 -4.65
N ALA A 62 5.82 11.28 -5.88
CA ALA A 62 4.81 11.87 -6.76
C ALA A 62 5.03 11.41 -8.20
N ALA A 63 3.95 11.16 -8.92
CA ALA A 63 3.97 10.85 -10.34
C ALA A 63 2.61 11.18 -10.98
N GLY A 64 2.57 11.27 -12.31
CA GLY A 64 1.34 11.53 -13.05
C GLY A 64 1.34 10.92 -14.43
N GLY A 65 0.24 11.13 -15.16
CA GLY A 65 0.00 10.55 -16.47
C GLY A 65 -0.63 9.16 -16.44
N PHE A 66 -1.27 8.79 -15.32
CA PHE A 66 -1.97 7.51 -15.20
C PHE A 66 -3.35 7.56 -15.86
N GLU A 67 -3.71 6.51 -16.58
CA GLU A 67 -4.99 6.43 -17.31
C GLU A 67 -6.21 6.22 -16.39
N SER A 68 -5.99 5.69 -15.18
CA SER A 68 -7.03 5.39 -14.22
C SER A 68 -6.52 5.57 -12.77
N PRO A 69 -7.42 5.74 -11.78
CA PRO A 69 -7.02 5.82 -10.38
C PRO A 69 -6.32 4.53 -9.91
N GLU A 70 -6.74 3.35 -10.37
CA GLU A 70 -6.13 2.06 -10.03
C GLU A 70 -4.68 1.97 -10.54
N HIS A 71 -4.39 2.50 -11.73
CA HIS A 71 -3.01 2.59 -12.24
C HIS A 71 -2.15 3.52 -11.38
N ALA A 72 -2.70 4.63 -10.90
CA ALA A 72 -1.99 5.50 -9.96
C ALA A 72 -1.75 4.80 -8.62
N LEU A 73 -2.74 4.07 -8.08
CA LEU A 73 -2.59 3.28 -6.86
C LEU A 73 -1.52 2.19 -7.02
N ALA A 74 -1.50 1.49 -8.16
CA ALA A 74 -0.49 0.47 -8.45
C ALA A 74 0.92 1.06 -8.52
N ALA A 75 1.06 2.26 -9.10
CA ALA A 75 2.32 2.99 -9.12
C ALA A 75 2.78 3.41 -7.72
N ILE A 76 1.87 3.87 -6.85
CA ILE A 76 2.17 4.17 -5.44
C ILE A 76 2.72 2.93 -4.75
N VAL A 77 2.08 1.77 -4.91
CA VAL A 77 2.52 0.51 -4.30
C VAL A 77 3.92 0.12 -4.78
N GLY A 78 4.24 0.33 -6.05
CA GLY A 78 5.58 0.10 -6.59
C GLY A 78 6.64 1.11 -6.11
N ALA A 79 6.22 2.27 -5.60
CA ALA A 79 7.10 3.35 -5.13
C ALA A 79 7.36 3.32 -3.62
N ILE A 80 6.60 2.54 -2.84
CA ILE A 80 6.72 2.47 -1.38
C ILE A 80 7.17 1.08 -0.91
N THR A 81 7.57 1.00 0.36
CA THR A 81 7.94 -0.26 1.02
C THR A 81 6.99 -0.55 2.18
N PHE A 82 7.02 -1.80 2.67
CA PHE A 82 6.32 -2.17 3.90
C PHE A 82 6.70 -1.25 5.07
N LEU A 83 7.99 -0.97 5.28
CA LEU A 83 8.46 -0.12 6.38
C LEU A 83 7.98 1.32 6.26
N PHE A 84 7.93 1.87 5.04
CA PHE A 84 7.34 3.18 4.82
C PHE A 84 5.88 3.20 5.27
N LEU A 85 5.08 2.22 4.80
CA LEU A 85 3.65 2.15 5.07
C LEU A 85 3.36 1.87 6.56
N ASP A 86 4.10 0.97 7.21
CA ASP A 86 4.01 0.71 8.65
C ASP A 86 4.34 1.97 9.48
N GLY A 87 5.34 2.74 9.04
CA GLY A 87 5.65 4.05 9.60
C GLY A 87 4.47 5.02 9.50
N GLN A 88 3.79 5.07 8.35
CA GLN A 88 2.58 5.89 8.18
C GLN A 88 1.43 5.44 9.10
N PHE A 89 1.19 4.14 9.22
CA PHE A 89 0.18 3.61 10.14
C PHE A 89 0.51 3.89 11.62
N THR A 90 1.78 4.09 11.96
CA THR A 90 2.19 4.49 13.31
C THR A 90 2.03 6.00 13.53
N ALA A 91 2.37 6.82 12.53
CA ALA A 91 2.41 8.28 12.63
C ALA A 91 1.05 8.95 12.43
N LEU A 92 0.24 8.45 11.50
CA LEU A 92 -1.01 9.09 11.09
C LEU A 92 -2.18 8.62 11.96
N ALA A 93 -3.12 9.52 12.21
CA ALA A 93 -4.38 9.19 12.85
C ALA A 93 -5.24 8.31 11.93
N ASP A 94 -6.11 7.47 12.52
CA ASP A 94 -7.19 6.87 11.74
C ASP A 94 -8.07 7.99 11.16
N VAL A 95 -8.53 7.84 9.93
CA VAL A 95 -9.52 8.72 9.30
C VAL A 95 -10.83 8.51 10.08
N GLY A 96 -10.98 9.30 11.14
CA GLY A 96 -12.15 9.34 12.00
C GLY A 96 -13.27 10.22 11.44
N GLY A 97 -14.33 10.40 12.23
CA GLY A 97 -15.46 11.25 11.85
C GLY A 97 -16.29 10.67 10.71
N GLU A 98 -16.53 11.47 9.67
CA GLU A 98 -17.25 11.09 8.46
C GLU A 98 -16.26 10.39 7.51
N ARG A 99 -16.10 9.07 7.69
CA ARG A 99 -15.27 8.26 6.79
C ARG A 99 -15.74 8.44 5.34
N PRO A 100 -14.81 8.51 4.37
CA PRO A 100 -15.19 8.54 2.96
C PRO A 100 -16.00 7.28 2.63
N ASP A 101 -16.95 7.42 1.71
CA ASP A 101 -17.61 6.26 1.13
C ASP A 101 -16.61 5.51 0.24
N LEU A 102 -16.30 4.28 0.63
CA LEU A 102 -15.33 3.41 -0.03
C LEU A 102 -15.99 2.20 -0.69
N ILE A 103 -17.32 2.08 -0.65
CA ILE A 103 -18.03 0.88 -1.13
C ILE A 103 -17.73 0.63 -2.61
N ASP A 104 -17.85 1.68 -3.43
CA ASP A 104 -17.62 1.63 -4.88
C ASP A 104 -16.36 2.42 -5.30
N ALA A 105 -15.51 2.78 -4.34
CA ALA A 105 -14.29 3.52 -4.62
C ALA A 105 -13.26 2.62 -5.35
N PRO A 106 -12.57 3.15 -6.37
CA PRO A 106 -11.43 2.45 -6.97
C PRO A 106 -10.43 2.00 -5.91
N GLN A 107 -10.08 0.72 -5.93
CA GLN A 107 -9.23 0.12 -4.92
C GLN A 107 -8.31 -0.95 -5.50
N ILE A 108 -7.20 -1.18 -4.81
CA ILE A 108 -6.33 -2.35 -5.06
C ILE A 108 -6.01 -3.04 -3.74
N HIS A 109 -5.86 -4.37 -3.82
CA HIS A 109 -5.43 -5.19 -2.70
C HIS A 109 -4.00 -5.63 -2.93
N VAL A 110 -3.15 -5.41 -1.93
CA VAL A 110 -1.72 -5.69 -2.07
C VAL A 110 -1.22 -6.41 -0.85
N THR A 111 -0.28 -7.32 -1.06
CA THR A 111 0.46 -7.94 0.03
C THR A 111 1.89 -7.46 -0.05
N LEU A 112 2.35 -6.76 0.98
CA LEU A 112 3.73 -6.29 1.06
C LEU A 112 4.50 -7.25 1.94
N ASP A 113 5.63 -7.75 1.43
CA ASP A 113 6.57 -8.48 2.27
C ASP A 113 7.38 -7.49 3.13
N ALA A 114 7.77 -7.93 4.33
CA ALA A 114 8.63 -7.12 5.19
C ALA A 114 10.03 -6.85 4.58
N LEU A 115 10.38 -7.51 3.47
CA LEU A 115 11.66 -7.39 2.76
C LEU A 115 11.61 -6.46 1.53
N GLY A 116 10.47 -5.86 1.19
CA GLY A 116 10.36 -4.67 0.33
C GLY A 116 9.96 -4.88 -1.14
N LYS A 117 9.44 -6.04 -1.53
CA LYS A 117 8.80 -6.28 -2.82
C LYS A 117 7.28 -6.42 -2.64
N GLY A 118 6.57 -5.34 -2.90
CA GLY A 118 5.12 -5.39 -3.09
C GLY A 118 4.76 -5.87 -4.49
N GLU A 119 3.96 -6.92 -4.60
CA GLU A 119 3.29 -7.28 -5.85
C GLU A 119 1.85 -6.76 -5.81
N PRO A 120 1.45 -5.86 -6.74
CA PRO A 120 0.07 -5.41 -6.81
C PRO A 120 -0.82 -6.54 -7.37
N ALA A 121 -1.86 -6.93 -6.63
CA ALA A 121 -2.91 -7.78 -7.16
C ALA A 121 -4.08 -6.89 -7.61
N ILE A 122 -4.15 -6.62 -8.92
CA ILE A 122 -5.31 -5.94 -9.50
C ILE A 122 -6.44 -6.98 -9.52
N ALA A 123 -7.48 -6.77 -8.72
CA ALA A 123 -8.71 -7.53 -8.85
C ALA A 123 -9.42 -7.06 -10.13
N ALA A 124 -9.29 -7.82 -11.21
CA ALA A 124 -10.14 -7.66 -12.37
C ALA A 124 -11.53 -8.17 -12.00
N ASP A 125 -12.46 -7.25 -11.74
CA ASP A 125 -13.88 -7.58 -11.63
C ASP A 125 -14.38 -7.98 -13.03
N VAL A 126 -15.13 -9.09 -13.09
CA VAL A 126 -15.70 -9.73 -14.30
C VAL A 126 -17.12 -9.28 -14.54
#